data_AF-A0A536NKK5-F1
#
_entry.id   AF-A0A536NKK5-F1
#
_cell.length_a   1.000
_cell.length_b   1.000
_cell.length_c   1.000
_cell.angle_alpha   90.00
_cell.angle_beta   90.00
_cell.angle_gamma   90.00
#
_symmetry.space_group_name_H-M   'P 1'
#
loop_
_entity.id
_entity.type
_entity.pdbx_description
1 polymer ?
#
loop_
_entity_poly.entity_id
_entity_poly.type
_entity_poly.pdbx_seq_one_letter_code
_entity_poly.pdbx_strand_id
1 'polypeptide(L)'
;MLLVVGLLAGACSSPQNTSTQPSPTASASAAASPSISISPGAESPVPAQILSPAPDLPVANLCSTQITVTANGNAIPLLCQSGAVNVPAWRFYADVSASVLGLGLNPTAGQVEAAICDDFKRGHATKLEEDSGYKLASTYYGWNFSIDPEKVTCQ
;
A
#
# COMPACT_ATOMS: atom_id res chain seq x y z
N MET A 1 33.79 -2.71 -52.77
CA MET A 1 33.91 -1.59 -53.73
C MET A 1 33.55 -0.32 -52.97
N LEU A 2 34.55 0.56 -52.80
CA LEU A 2 34.54 1.97 -52.33
C LEU A 2 33.74 2.45 -51.11
N LEU A 3 34.51 2.88 -50.10
CA LEU A 3 34.31 4.04 -49.22
C LEU A 3 34.01 5.33 -50.00
N VAL A 4 33.18 6.25 -49.44
CA VAL A 4 33.48 7.71 -49.37
C VAL A 4 32.81 8.36 -48.13
N VAL A 5 33.62 9.17 -47.44
CA VAL A 5 33.40 10.04 -46.26
C VAL A 5 32.80 11.40 -46.66
N GLY A 6 32.11 12.10 -45.74
CA GLY A 6 31.80 13.53 -45.92
C GLY A 6 31.41 14.28 -44.65
N LEU A 7 32.39 14.86 -43.95
CA LEU A 7 32.26 15.94 -42.95
C LEU A 7 31.89 17.26 -43.65
N LEU A 8 31.00 18.08 -43.06
CA LEU A 8 31.05 19.54 -43.17
C LEU A 8 30.57 20.21 -41.87
N ALA A 9 31.48 21.00 -41.28
CA ALA A 9 31.21 22.00 -40.25
C ALA A 9 30.94 23.37 -40.90
N GLY A 10 30.21 24.26 -40.23
CA GLY A 10 30.05 25.65 -40.66
C GLY A 10 28.98 26.41 -39.88
N ALA A 11 29.34 27.56 -39.34
CA ALA A 11 28.69 28.30 -38.26
C ALA A 11 27.83 29.51 -38.69
N CYS A 12 27.25 30.17 -37.68
CA CYS A 12 26.88 31.61 -37.58
C CYS A 12 25.54 32.09 -38.18
N SER A 13 24.60 32.52 -37.32
CA SER A 13 24.35 33.96 -37.02
C SER A 13 22.95 34.21 -36.45
N SER A 14 22.87 35.03 -35.41
CA SER A 14 21.64 35.56 -34.80
C SER A 14 20.97 36.64 -35.65
N PRO A 15 19.71 36.98 -35.35
CA PRO A 15 19.39 38.39 -35.16
C PRO A 15 18.75 38.69 -33.80
N GLN A 16 19.15 39.87 -33.30
CA GLN A 16 18.66 40.55 -32.13
C GLN A 16 17.25 41.07 -32.38
N ASN A 17 16.37 40.98 -31.38
CA ASN A 17 15.19 41.82 -31.31
C ASN A 17 15.27 42.65 -30.02
N THR A 18 15.46 43.94 -30.22
CA THR A 18 15.42 45.01 -29.22
C THR A 18 13.98 45.43 -28.86
N SER A 19 13.86 46.09 -27.70
CA SER A 19 12.69 46.74 -27.09
C SER A 19 11.81 45.80 -26.26
N THR A 20 11.54 46.03 -24.97
CA THR A 20 11.40 47.33 -24.27
C THR A 20 11.55 47.13 -22.75
N GLN A 21 12.27 48.04 -22.10
CA GLN A 21 12.40 48.18 -20.64
C GLN A 21 11.23 49.00 -20.06
N PRO A 22 10.64 48.61 -18.92
CA PRO A 22 10.78 49.41 -17.69
C PRO A 22 11.16 48.59 -16.44
N SER A 23 11.99 49.21 -15.58
CA SER A 23 12.45 48.76 -14.25
C SER A 23 11.39 49.00 -13.14
N PRO A 24 11.71 48.83 -11.84
CA PRO A 24 11.87 47.59 -11.09
C PRO A 24 10.96 47.53 -9.85
N THR A 25 10.67 46.35 -9.28
CA THR A 25 10.38 46.23 -7.83
C THR A 25 10.76 44.83 -7.38
N ALA A 26 11.69 44.76 -6.44
CA ALA A 26 12.14 43.54 -5.80
C ALA A 26 11.01 42.96 -4.94
N SER A 27 10.76 41.65 -5.10
CA SER A 27 10.19 40.81 -4.05
C SER A 27 10.90 39.47 -4.12
N ALA A 28 11.53 39.10 -3.00
CA ALA A 28 12.34 37.92 -2.85
C ALA A 28 11.59 36.66 -3.32
N SER A 29 12.10 36.01 -4.37
CA SER A 29 11.67 34.67 -4.73
C SER A 29 12.66 33.69 -4.10
N ALA A 30 12.24 33.06 -3.02
CA ALA A 30 12.97 31.97 -2.40
C ALA A 30 13.26 30.92 -3.47
N ALA A 31 14.54 30.60 -3.66
CA ALA A 31 14.96 29.49 -4.49
C ALA A 31 14.37 28.20 -3.90
N ALA A 32 13.31 27.69 -4.51
CA ALA A 32 12.86 26.34 -4.25
C ALA A 32 13.91 25.39 -4.85
N SER A 33 14.77 24.85 -3.98
CA SER A 33 15.57 23.67 -4.32
C SER A 33 14.63 22.58 -4.83
N PRO A 34 14.92 21.91 -5.96
CA PRO A 34 14.18 20.74 -6.36
C PRO A 34 14.53 19.64 -5.35
N SER A 35 13.69 19.49 -4.33
CA SER A 35 13.69 18.29 -3.52
C SER A 35 13.16 17.19 -4.43
N ILE A 36 14.07 16.33 -4.90
CA ILE A 36 13.71 15.12 -5.62
C ILE A 36 12.98 14.24 -4.59
N SER A 37 11.65 14.32 -4.58
CA SER A 37 10.81 13.37 -3.86
C SER A 37 10.95 12.03 -4.55
N ILE A 38 11.83 11.19 -4.01
CA ILE A 38 11.89 9.77 -4.35
C ILE A 38 10.59 9.18 -3.80
N SER A 39 9.56 9.02 -4.63
CA SER A 39 8.29 8.41 -4.25
C SER A 39 8.48 6.90 -4.08
N PRO A 40 8.48 6.34 -2.86
CA PRO A 40 8.53 4.91 -2.66
C PRO A 40 7.11 4.40 -2.87
N GLY A 41 6.83 3.80 -4.03
CA GLY A 41 5.57 3.11 -4.37
C GLY A 41 4.31 3.91 -4.03
N ALA A 42 3.77 4.67 -4.98
CA ALA A 42 2.63 5.56 -4.77
C ALA A 42 1.42 4.84 -4.14
N GLU A 43 1.31 4.87 -2.81
CA GLU A 43 0.08 4.52 -2.12
C GLU A 43 -0.94 5.63 -2.33
N SER A 44 -2.21 5.24 -2.43
CA SER A 44 -3.33 6.19 -2.56
C SER A 44 -4.28 6.02 -1.39
N PRO A 45 -4.75 7.10 -0.75
CA PRO A 45 -5.76 7.01 0.29
C PRO A 45 -7.07 6.46 -0.29
N VAL A 46 -7.76 5.63 0.49
CA VAL A 46 -9.08 5.09 0.14
C VAL A 46 -10.09 5.60 1.17
N PRO A 47 -11.27 6.11 0.75
CA PRO A 47 -12.32 6.50 1.70
C PRO A 47 -12.71 5.34 2.61
N ALA A 48 -13.05 5.64 3.87
CA ALA A 48 -13.53 4.63 4.80
C ALA A 48 -14.78 3.94 4.23
N GLN A 49 -14.73 2.61 4.15
CA GLN A 49 -15.80 1.77 3.62
C GLN A 49 -15.71 0.38 4.26
N ILE A 50 -16.85 -0.31 4.33
CA ILE A 50 -16.90 -1.69 4.80
C ILE A 50 -16.24 -2.60 3.76
N LEU A 51 -15.25 -3.38 4.18
CA LEU A 51 -14.58 -4.35 3.33
C LEU A 51 -15.07 -5.76 3.67
N SER A 52 -15.89 -6.36 2.80
CA SER A 52 -16.32 -7.76 3.01
C SER A 52 -15.11 -8.68 3.27
N PRO A 53 -15.19 -9.61 4.24
CA PRO A 53 -16.39 -10.02 4.99
C PRO A 53 -16.71 -9.18 6.25
N ALA A 54 -16.04 -8.04 6.48
CA ALA A 54 -16.28 -7.23 7.67
C ALA A 54 -17.77 -6.84 7.84
N PRO A 55 -18.31 -6.92 9.06
CA PRO A 55 -19.64 -6.39 9.36
C PRO A 55 -19.63 -4.88 9.66
N ASP A 56 -18.47 -4.33 10.06
CA ASP A 56 -18.33 -2.96 10.55
C ASP A 56 -17.41 -2.09 9.67
N LEU A 57 -17.55 -0.76 9.82
CA LEU A 57 -16.59 0.20 9.28
C LEU A 57 -15.22 0.07 9.97
N PRO A 58 -14.12 0.38 9.26
CA PRO A 58 -12.80 0.33 9.86
C PRO A 58 -12.61 1.44 10.90
N VAL A 59 -11.86 1.12 11.95
CA VAL A 59 -11.27 2.10 12.87
C VAL A 59 -10.00 2.70 12.27
N ALA A 60 -9.26 1.92 11.48
CA ALA A 60 -8.07 2.37 10.77
C ALA A 60 -8.40 3.11 9.47
N ASN A 61 -7.46 3.94 9.01
CA ASN A 61 -7.50 4.48 7.65
C ASN A 61 -7.31 3.36 6.62
N LEU A 62 -7.87 3.55 5.42
CA LEU A 62 -7.70 2.66 4.29
C LEU A 62 -6.81 3.30 3.22
N CYS A 63 -6.10 2.45 2.49
CA CYS A 63 -5.25 2.84 1.39
C CYS A 63 -5.23 1.76 0.31
N SER A 64 -4.60 2.07 -0.81
CA SER A 64 -4.33 1.12 -1.87
C SER A 64 -2.87 1.20 -2.28
N THR A 65 -2.18 0.07 -2.27
CA THR A 65 -0.88 -0.15 -2.90
C THR A 65 -0.79 -1.57 -3.45
N GLN A 66 0.06 -1.78 -4.46
CA GLN A 66 0.18 -3.07 -5.12
C GLN A 66 0.69 -4.14 -4.16
N ILE A 67 0.03 -5.31 -4.15
CA ILE A 67 0.51 -6.49 -3.43
C ILE A 67 1.38 -7.37 -4.32
N THR A 68 2.27 -8.12 -3.68
CA THR A 68 3.05 -9.21 -4.24
C THR A 68 2.74 -10.47 -3.46
N VAL A 69 2.33 -11.53 -4.16
CA VAL A 69 2.17 -12.86 -3.57
C VAL A 69 3.55 -13.52 -3.51
N THR A 70 3.91 -14.02 -2.35
CA THR A 70 5.21 -14.61 -2.07
C THR A 70 5.15 -16.14 -2.17
N ALA A 71 6.30 -16.79 -2.20
CA ALA A 71 6.39 -18.25 -2.38
C ALA A 71 5.71 -19.08 -1.27
N ASN A 72 5.43 -18.46 -0.11
CA ASN A 72 4.74 -19.13 1.00
C ASN A 72 3.20 -18.92 0.98
N GLY A 73 2.65 -18.31 -0.07
CA GLY A 73 1.21 -18.04 -0.20
C GLY A 73 0.77 -16.65 0.29
N ASN A 74 1.58 -15.94 1.08
CA ASN A 74 1.20 -14.62 1.59
C ASN A 74 1.23 -13.51 0.54
N ALA A 75 0.35 -12.53 0.70
CA ALA A 75 0.34 -11.29 -0.06
C ALA A 75 0.83 -10.11 0.79
N ILE A 76 1.88 -9.42 0.33
CA ILE A 76 2.47 -8.26 1.01
C ILE A 76 2.52 -7.03 0.10
N PRO A 77 2.44 -5.80 0.61
CA PRO A 77 2.33 -5.44 2.04
C PRO A 77 0.87 -5.46 2.54
N LEU A 78 0.69 -5.87 3.80
CA LEU A 78 -0.62 -5.87 4.48
C LEU A 78 -1.10 -4.46 4.80
N LEU A 79 -0.16 -3.59 5.21
CA LEU A 79 -0.39 -2.20 5.51
C LEU A 79 0.40 -1.34 4.54
N CYS A 80 -0.16 -0.19 4.20
CA CYS A 80 0.56 0.87 3.52
C CYS A 80 1.69 1.43 4.38
N GLN A 81 2.58 2.19 3.77
CA GLN A 81 3.69 2.86 4.45
C GLN A 81 3.17 3.85 5.51
N SER A 82 2.00 4.44 5.29
CA SER A 82 1.28 5.25 6.28
C SER A 82 0.74 4.47 7.49
N GLY A 83 0.79 3.13 7.48
CA GLY A 83 0.16 2.27 8.47
C GLY A 83 -1.33 2.01 8.22
N ALA A 84 -1.92 2.60 7.18
CA ALA A 84 -3.29 2.32 6.76
C ALA A 84 -3.44 0.88 6.24
N VAL A 85 -4.64 0.31 6.37
CA VAL A 85 -4.94 -1.04 5.86
C VAL A 85 -4.93 -1.03 4.33
N ASN A 86 -4.13 -1.90 3.72
CA ASN A 86 -4.05 -2.03 2.27
C ASN A 86 -5.27 -2.82 1.76
N VAL A 87 -6.18 -2.14 1.05
CA VAL A 87 -7.43 -2.74 0.56
C VAL A 87 -7.19 -3.94 -0.36
N PRO A 88 -6.25 -3.90 -1.33
CA PRO A 88 -5.80 -5.08 -2.06
C PRO A 88 -5.40 -6.28 -1.19
N ALA A 89 -4.67 -6.06 -0.10
CA ALA A 89 -4.29 -7.14 0.82
C ALA A 89 -5.52 -7.68 1.57
N TRP A 90 -6.39 -6.80 2.07
CA TRP A 90 -7.66 -7.23 2.67
C TRP A 90 -8.46 -8.15 1.73
N ARG A 91 -8.58 -7.76 0.45
CA ARG A 91 -9.33 -8.55 -0.54
C ARG A 91 -8.67 -9.89 -0.85
N PHE A 92 -7.34 -9.97 -0.80
CA PHE A 92 -6.64 -11.25 -0.92
C PHE A 92 -6.98 -12.18 0.25
N TYR A 93 -6.91 -11.69 1.49
CA TYR A 93 -7.18 -12.52 2.67
C TYR A 93 -8.67 -12.74 2.95
N ALA A 94 -9.57 -12.03 2.27
CA ALA A 94 -11.02 -12.22 2.38
C ALA A 94 -11.49 -13.64 2.04
N ASP A 95 -10.74 -14.35 1.20
CA ASP A 95 -11.02 -15.75 0.84
C ASP A 95 -10.18 -16.76 1.67
N VAL A 96 -9.12 -16.29 2.33
CA VAL A 96 -8.12 -17.11 3.04
C VAL A 96 -8.44 -17.20 4.54
N SER A 97 -8.63 -16.04 5.19
CA SER A 97 -8.90 -15.89 6.63
C SER A 97 -10.27 -15.25 6.86
N ALA A 98 -11.26 -15.72 6.10
CA ALA A 98 -12.58 -15.11 6.02
C ALA A 98 -13.27 -15.05 7.39
N SER A 99 -13.08 -16.09 8.22
CA SER A 99 -13.71 -16.17 9.54
C SER A 99 -13.15 -15.10 10.47
N VAL A 100 -11.83 -14.90 10.48
CA VAL A 100 -11.18 -13.85 11.29
C VAL A 100 -11.52 -12.44 10.80
N LEU A 101 -11.48 -12.21 9.48
CA LEU A 101 -11.84 -10.91 8.89
C LEU A 101 -13.33 -10.57 9.06
N GLY A 102 -14.18 -11.56 9.39
CA GLY A 102 -15.62 -11.38 9.59
C GLY A 102 -16.05 -11.13 11.03
N LEU A 103 -15.13 -11.09 12.01
CA LEU A 103 -15.48 -11.03 13.44
C LEU A 103 -16.02 -9.67 13.92
N GLY A 104 -15.63 -8.57 13.27
CA GLY A 104 -16.06 -7.24 13.64
C GLY A 104 -15.25 -6.58 14.77
N LEU A 105 -15.80 -5.50 15.33
CA LEU A 105 -15.06 -4.59 16.22
C LEU A 105 -14.66 -5.18 17.57
N ASN A 106 -15.48 -6.05 18.18
CA ASN A 106 -15.33 -6.43 19.58
C ASN A 106 -15.39 -7.96 19.84
N PRO A 107 -14.56 -8.78 19.17
CA PRO A 107 -14.47 -10.19 19.52
C PRO A 107 -13.67 -10.40 20.81
N THR A 108 -13.97 -11.49 21.49
CA THR A 108 -13.13 -12.04 22.55
C THR A 108 -11.97 -12.84 21.95
N ALA A 109 -10.90 -13.04 22.73
CA ALA A 109 -9.77 -13.87 22.29
C ALA A 109 -10.22 -15.29 21.85
N GLY A 110 -11.13 -15.91 22.62
CA GLY A 110 -11.67 -17.23 22.26
C GLY A 110 -12.49 -17.24 20.97
N GLN A 111 -13.16 -16.14 20.60
CA GLN A 111 -13.84 -16.04 19.30
C GLN A 111 -12.85 -15.93 18.15
N VAL A 112 -11.73 -15.22 18.34
CA VAL A 112 -10.66 -15.17 17.35
C VAL A 112 -9.99 -16.54 17.19
N GLU A 113 -9.66 -17.22 18.30
CA GLU A 113 -9.10 -18.58 18.25
C GLU A 113 -10.05 -19.56 17.54
N ALA A 114 -11.36 -19.49 17.82
CA ALA A 114 -12.35 -20.30 17.13
C ALA A 114 -12.42 -20.01 15.62
N ALA A 115 -12.36 -18.74 15.23
CA ALA A 115 -12.36 -18.34 13.82
C ALA A 115 -11.09 -18.80 13.08
N ILE A 116 -9.92 -18.64 13.70
CA ILE A 116 -8.64 -19.18 13.22
C ILE A 116 -8.77 -20.69 12.97
N CYS A 117 -9.35 -21.40 13.93
CA CYS A 117 -9.55 -22.85 13.79
C CYS A 117 -10.56 -23.23 12.71
N ASP A 118 -11.60 -22.43 12.50
CA ASP A 118 -12.54 -22.63 11.40
C ASP A 118 -11.86 -22.44 10.04
N ASP A 119 -11.00 -21.44 9.88
CA ASP A 119 -10.24 -21.20 8.64
C ASP A 119 -9.23 -22.33 8.36
N PHE A 120 -8.54 -22.85 9.39
CA PHE A 120 -7.70 -24.04 9.27
C PHE A 120 -8.48 -25.31 8.92
N LYS A 121 -9.63 -25.54 9.56
CA LYS A 121 -10.45 -26.74 9.34
C LYS A 121 -11.02 -26.81 7.92
N ARG A 122 -11.30 -25.66 7.32
CA ARG A 122 -11.75 -25.57 5.92
C ARG A 122 -10.59 -25.72 4.92
N GLY A 123 -9.34 -25.67 5.40
CA GLY A 123 -8.14 -25.71 4.56
C GLY A 123 -7.95 -24.42 3.76
N HIS A 124 -8.49 -23.30 4.25
CA HIS A 124 -8.45 -22.01 3.57
C HIS A 124 -7.15 -21.24 3.84
N ALA A 125 -6.53 -21.46 5.00
CA ALA A 125 -5.30 -20.78 5.40
C ALA A 125 -4.23 -21.74 5.95
N THR A 126 -2.98 -21.46 5.65
CA THR A 126 -1.83 -21.89 6.45
C THR A 126 -1.66 -21.00 7.67
N LYS A 127 -0.86 -21.43 8.66
CA LYS A 127 -0.56 -20.62 9.86
C LYS A 127 0.02 -19.24 9.53
N LEU A 128 0.86 -19.15 8.51
CA LEU A 128 1.49 -17.89 8.08
C LEU A 128 0.48 -16.96 7.40
N GLU A 129 -0.43 -17.52 6.61
CA GLU A 129 -1.50 -16.75 5.98
C GLU A 129 -2.48 -16.22 7.02
N GLU A 130 -2.77 -17.02 8.04
CA GLU A 130 -3.65 -16.63 9.14
C GLU A 130 -3.06 -15.55 10.04
N ASP A 131 -1.75 -15.55 10.26
CA ASP A 131 -1.05 -14.43 10.91
C ASP A 131 -1.28 -13.11 10.16
N SER A 132 -1.21 -13.17 8.84
CA SER A 132 -1.46 -12.00 7.99
C SER A 132 -2.93 -11.55 8.01
N GLY A 133 -3.88 -12.50 7.97
CA GLY A 133 -5.31 -12.23 8.13
C GLY A 133 -5.65 -11.61 9.48
N TYR A 134 -5.09 -12.17 10.56
CA TYR A 134 -5.21 -11.62 11.92
C TYR A 134 -4.60 -10.21 12.03
N LYS A 135 -3.44 -9.97 11.43
CA LYS A 135 -2.81 -8.64 11.42
C LYS A 135 -3.69 -7.60 10.70
N LEU A 136 -4.33 -7.99 9.60
CA LEU A 136 -5.29 -7.15 8.89
C LEU A 136 -6.53 -6.86 9.75
N ALA A 137 -7.16 -7.88 10.32
CA ALA A 137 -8.35 -7.72 11.17
C ALA A 137 -8.05 -6.85 12.40
N SER A 138 -7.01 -7.19 13.16
CA SER A 138 -6.62 -6.44 14.36
C SER A 138 -6.34 -4.98 14.07
N THR A 139 -5.72 -4.66 12.92
CA THR A 139 -5.50 -3.27 12.51
C THR A 139 -6.78 -2.60 12.06
N TYR A 140 -7.59 -3.26 11.21
CA TYR A 140 -8.85 -2.71 10.70
C TYR A 140 -9.84 -2.37 11.82
N TYR A 141 -9.97 -3.25 12.80
CA TYR A 141 -10.92 -3.11 13.91
C TYR A 141 -10.33 -2.44 15.16
N GLY A 142 -9.01 -2.29 15.24
CA GLY A 142 -8.34 -1.73 16.41
C GLY A 142 -8.40 -2.63 17.66
N TRP A 143 -8.35 -3.96 17.47
CA TRP A 143 -8.31 -4.89 18.61
C TRP A 143 -7.08 -4.63 19.49
N ASN A 144 -7.27 -4.70 20.80
CA ASN A 144 -6.26 -4.33 21.80
C ASN A 144 -5.64 -5.54 22.54
N PHE A 145 -5.91 -6.75 22.07
CA PHE A 145 -5.31 -7.99 22.56
C PHE A 145 -4.49 -8.64 21.45
N SER A 146 -3.56 -9.52 21.83
CA SER A 146 -2.67 -10.20 20.90
C SER A 146 -2.86 -11.71 21.00
N ILE A 147 -3.09 -12.35 19.87
CA ILE A 147 -3.01 -13.79 19.67
C ILE A 147 -1.86 -14.04 18.70
N ASP A 148 -1.15 -15.15 18.86
CA ASP A 148 -0.19 -15.66 17.87
C ASP A 148 -0.87 -16.81 17.11
N PRO A 149 -1.37 -16.58 15.88
CA PRO A 149 -2.08 -17.60 15.11
C PRO A 149 -1.21 -18.85 14.84
N GLU A 150 0.11 -18.74 14.86
CA GLU A 150 0.99 -19.89 14.67
C GLU A 150 0.98 -20.85 15.88
N LYS A 151 0.61 -20.36 17.07
CA LYS A 151 0.55 -21.14 18.31
C LYS A 151 -0.85 -21.67 18.61
N VAL A 152 -1.87 -21.23 17.89
CA VAL A 152 -3.22 -21.75 18.06
C VAL A 152 -3.24 -23.25 17.73
N THR A 153 -3.78 -24.04 18.66
CA THR A 153 -3.99 -25.48 18.51
C THR A 153 -5.48 -25.77 18.43
N CYS A 154 -5.93 -26.23 17.27
CA CYS A 154 -7.31 -26.60 17.05
C CYS A 154 -7.53 -28.04 17.52
N GLN A 155 -8.50 -28.24 18.41
CA GLN A 155 -8.89 -29.54 18.96
C GLN A 155 -9.97 -30.21 18.13
#